data_AF-A0A8T5V1G0-F1
#
_entry.id   AF-A0A8T5V1G0-F1
#
_cell.length_a   1.000
_cell.length_b   1.000
_cell.length_c   1.000
_cell.angle_alpha   90.00
_cell.angle_beta   90.00
_cell.angle_gamma   90.00
#
_symmetry.space_group_name_H-M   'P 1'
#
loop_
_entity.id
_entity.type
_entity.pdbx_description
1 polymer ?
#
loop_
_entity_poly.entity_id
_entity_poly.type
_entity_poly.pdbx_seq_one_letter_code
_entity_poly.pdbx_strand_id
1 'polypeptide(L)'
;MGYLTVWILTVIIEFIIIWILVKDNPWLLLLYSVIINSLTLPIATYSYINLLPNIYLVEITVIIIESILLMFLLKIKYPKALMISAAANTVTAFIGYLMSI
;
A
#
# COMPACT_ATOMS: atom_id res chain seq x y z
N MET A 1 1.54 18.44 -3.11
CA MET A 1 2.19 17.75 -1.98
C MET A 1 3.55 17.23 -2.46
N GLY A 2 4.58 17.15 -1.61
CA GLY A 2 5.85 16.52 -2.03
C GLY A 2 5.74 14.99 -2.03
N TYR A 3 6.50 14.30 -2.88
CA TYR A 3 6.51 12.82 -2.94
C TYR A 3 6.80 12.17 -1.59
N LEU A 4 7.69 12.77 -0.78
CA LEU A 4 8.00 12.31 0.56
C LEU A 4 6.76 12.36 1.47
N THR A 5 5.95 13.40 1.37
CA THR A 5 4.76 13.56 2.21
C THR A 5 3.70 12.52 1.83
N VAL A 6 3.52 12.25 0.54
CA VAL A 6 2.63 11.18 0.05
C VAL A 6 3.10 9.83 0.59
N TRP A 7 4.40 9.54 0.45
CA TRP A 7 4.98 8.30 0.96
C TRP A 7 4.78 8.10 2.47
N ILE A 8 5.04 9.14 3.28
CA ILE A 8 4.81 9.07 4.74
C ILE A 8 3.34 8.76 5.04
N LEU A 9 2.40 9.43 4.34
CA LEU A 9 0.97 9.20 4.51
C LEU A 9 0.59 7.75 4.19
N THR A 10 1.03 7.24 3.04
CA THR A 10 0.73 5.87 2.62
C THR A 10 1.29 4.85 3.60
N VAL A 11 2.54 5.02 4.05
CA VAL A 11 3.16 4.15 5.07
C VAL A 11 2.37 4.14 6.38
N ILE A 12 1.95 5.31 6.86
CA ILE A 12 1.20 5.42 8.12
C ILE A 12 -0.17 4.74 7.99
N ILE A 13 -0.88 4.99 6.89
CA ILE A 13 -2.20 4.40 6.65
C ILE A 13 -2.09 2.88 6.56
N GLU A 14 -1.17 2.38 5.73
CA GLU A 14 -0.97 0.94 5.56
C GLU A 14 -0.57 0.28 6.89
N PHE A 15 0.34 0.90 7.64
CA PHE A 15 0.71 0.43 8.98
C PHE A 15 -0.50 0.30 9.90
N ILE A 16 -1.37 1.32 9.96
CA ILE A 16 -2.57 1.30 10.81
C ILE A 16 -3.49 0.15 10.40
N ILE A 17 -3.73 -0.05 9.10
CA ILE A 17 -4.60 -1.13 8.61
C ILE A 17 -4.02 -2.50 8.93
N ILE A 18 -2.74 -2.72 8.62
CA ILE A 18 -2.06 -3.98 8.92
C ILE A 18 -2.09 -4.25 10.42
N TRP A 19 -1.80 -3.25 11.25
CA TRP A 19 -1.78 -3.40 12.69
C TRP A 19 -3.15 -3.78 13.27
N ILE A 20 -4.23 -3.15 12.80
CA ILE A 20 -5.60 -3.48 13.23
C ILE A 20 -5.99 -4.92 12.85
N LEU A 21 -5.58 -5.39 11.66
CA LEU A 21 -5.98 -6.70 11.12
C LEU A 21 -5.09 -7.87 11.56
N VAL A 22 -3.81 -7.61 11.82
CA VAL A 22 -2.82 -8.65 12.17
C VAL A 22 -2.55 -8.69 13.68
N LYS A 23 -2.55 -7.53 14.36
CA LYS A 23 -2.32 -7.39 15.81
C LYS A 23 -1.03 -8.06 16.31
N ASP A 24 0.06 -7.91 15.55
CA ASP A 24 1.39 -8.40 15.89
C ASP A 24 2.33 -7.23 16.29
N ASN A 25 3.63 -7.48 16.38
CA ASN A 25 4.65 -6.51 16.80
C ASN A 25 4.59 -5.21 15.94
N PRO A 26 4.24 -4.06 16.54
CA PRO A 26 3.99 -2.83 15.78
C PRO A 26 5.24 -2.30 15.06
N TRP A 27 6.43 -2.45 15.64
CA TRP A 27 7.67 -1.98 15.02
C TRP A 27 8.01 -2.79 13.77
N LEU A 28 7.74 -4.08 13.80
CA LEU A 28 7.95 -4.96 12.66
C LEU A 28 6.94 -4.67 11.54
N LEU A 29 5.67 -4.43 11.88
CA LEU A 29 4.64 -4.06 10.92
C LEU A 29 4.90 -2.69 10.28
N LEU A 30 5.41 -1.73 11.05
CA LEU A 30 5.84 -0.43 10.53
C LEU A 30 6.99 -0.61 9.53
N LEU A 31 7.99 -1.43 9.86
CA LEU A 31 9.09 -1.74 8.95
C LEU A 31 8.59 -2.38 7.66
N TYR A 32 7.65 -3.32 7.74
CA TYR A 32 7.04 -3.93 6.55
C TYR A 32 6.31 -2.90 5.69
N SER A 33 5.54 -2.00 6.31
CA SER A 33 4.81 -0.93 5.60
C SER A 33 5.79 0.02 4.89
N VAL A 34 6.90 0.39 5.55
CA VAL A 34 8.00 1.18 4.95
C VAL A 34 8.59 0.48 3.74
N ILE A 35 8.93 -0.81 3.85
CA ILE A 35 9.56 -1.58 2.76
C ILE A 35 8.61 -1.68 1.57
N ILE A 36 7.36 -2.09 1.80
CA ILE A 36 6.37 -2.29 0.74
C ILE A 36 6.14 -0.99 -0.03
N ASN A 37 5.79 0.10 0.67
CA ASN A 37 5.51 1.40 0.03
C ASN A 37 6.72 2.03 -0.66
N SER A 38 7.93 1.77 -0.15
CA SER A 38 9.15 2.25 -0.82
C SER A 38 9.39 1.57 -2.17
N LEU A 39 8.81 0.39 -2.38
CA LEU A 39 8.87 -0.32 -3.65
C LEU A 39 7.66 0.01 -4.53
N THR A 40 6.45 -0.04 -3.98
CA THR A 40 5.22 0.07 -4.77
C THR A 40 4.90 1.49 -5.19
N LEU A 41 5.11 2.49 -4.32
CA LEU A 41 4.75 3.87 -4.62
C LEU A 41 5.55 4.48 -5.79
N PRO A 42 6.89 4.33 -5.89
CA PRO A 42 7.63 4.81 -7.06
C PRO A 42 7.19 4.13 -8.37
N ILE A 43 6.92 2.82 -8.32
CA ILE A 43 6.46 2.05 -9.48
C ILE A 43 5.06 2.53 -9.92
N ALA A 44 4.15 2.73 -8.98
CA ALA A 44 2.81 3.24 -9.24
C ALA A 44 2.87 4.65 -9.84
N THR A 45 3.65 5.54 -9.22
CA THR A 45 3.85 6.93 -9.67
C THR A 45 4.44 6.97 -11.09
N TYR A 46 5.46 6.16 -11.37
CA TYR A 46 6.04 6.07 -12.71
C TYR A 46 5.02 5.57 -13.72
N SER A 47 4.21 4.57 -13.35
CA SER A 47 3.18 3.98 -14.21
C SER A 47 2.09 4.99 -14.55
N TYR A 48 1.63 5.76 -13.56
CA TYR A 48 0.66 6.84 -13.75
C TYR A 48 1.14 7.91 -14.73
N ILE A 49 2.42 8.29 -14.64
CA ILE A 49 2.98 9.36 -15.46
C ILE A 49 3.31 8.88 -16.88
N ASN A 50 3.85 7.67 -17.04
CA ASN A 50 4.53 7.28 -18.29
C ASN A 50 3.89 6.11 -19.05
N LEU A 51 3.14 5.23 -18.39
CA LEU A 51 2.72 3.97 -19.00
C LEU A 51 1.20 3.92 -19.25
N LEU A 52 0.42 4.14 -18.21
CA LEU A 52 -1.02 3.89 -18.21
C LEU A 52 -1.74 4.98 -17.39
N PRO A 53 -2.45 5.92 -18.03
CA PRO A 53 -3.25 6.91 -17.33
C PRO A 53 -4.58 6.32 -16.80
N ASN A 54 -4.59 5.03 -16.43
CA ASN A 54 -5.76 4.34 -15.91
C ASN A 54 -5.55 3.99 -14.44
N ILE A 55 -6.19 4.77 -13.57
CA ILE A 55 -6.03 4.65 -12.12
C ILE A 55 -6.37 3.24 -11.61
N TYR A 56 -7.47 2.67 -12.07
CA TYR A 56 -7.94 1.37 -11.62
C TYR A 56 -6.95 0.24 -11.93
N LEU A 57 -6.30 0.29 -13.08
CA LEU A 57 -5.40 -0.78 -13.51
C LEU A 57 -4.10 -0.78 -12.72
N VAL A 58 -3.55 0.41 -12.43
CA VAL A 58 -2.36 0.56 -11.59
C VAL A 58 -2.69 0.16 -10.15
N GLU A 59 -3.79 0.64 -9.57
CA GLU A 59 -4.21 0.27 -8.21
C GLU A 59 -4.40 -1.25 -8.06
N ILE A 60 -5.08 -1.91 -9.01
CA ILE A 60 -5.22 -3.39 -8.99
C ILE A 60 -3.85 -4.07 -9.03
N THR A 61 -2.93 -3.55 -9.84
CA THR A 61 -1.57 -4.12 -9.96
C THR A 61 -0.79 -3.95 -8.66
N VAL A 62 -0.86 -2.76 -8.05
CA VAL A 62 -0.25 -2.47 -6.75
C VAL A 62 -0.82 -3.40 -5.69
N ILE A 63 -2.15 -3.52 -5.60
CA ILE A 63 -2.81 -4.43 -4.65
C ILE A 63 -2.28 -5.86 -4.82
N ILE A 64 -2.18 -6.38 -6.04
CA ILE A 64 -1.68 -7.74 -6.29
C ILE A 64 -0.22 -7.88 -5.82
N ILE A 65 0.65 -6.93 -6.16
CA ILE A 65 2.07 -6.97 -5.79
C ILE A 65 2.24 -6.88 -4.27
N GLU A 66 1.55 -5.94 -3.62
CA GLU A 66 1.60 -5.78 -2.16
C GLU A 66 1.05 -6.99 -1.44
N SER A 67 -0.01 -7.61 -1.95
CA SER A 67 -0.55 -8.87 -1.40
C SER A 67 0.49 -9.98 -1.39
N ILE A 68 1.31 -10.09 -2.43
CA ILE A 68 2.40 -11.06 -2.50
C ILE A 68 3.49 -10.72 -1.47
N LEU A 69 3.88 -9.45 -1.37
CA LEU A 69 4.88 -9.00 -0.39
C LEU A 69 4.42 -9.24 1.06
N LEU A 70 3.18 -8.88 1.38
CA LEU A 70 2.56 -9.11 2.68
C LEU A 70 2.48 -10.60 3.01
N MET A 71 2.11 -11.44 2.03
CA MET A 71 2.07 -12.89 2.21
C MET A 71 3.42 -13.43 2.68
N PHE A 72 4.53 -12.99 2.05
CA PHE A 72 5.87 -13.42 2.40
C PHE A 72 6.37 -12.83 3.72
N LEU A 73 6.17 -11.52 3.94
CA LEU A 73 6.65 -10.82 5.14
C LEU A 73 5.90 -11.26 6.40
N LEU A 74 4.58 -11.41 6.32
CA LEU A 74 3.72 -11.79 7.46
C LEU A 74 3.51 -13.30 7.59
N LYS A 75 3.98 -14.10 6.62
CA LYS A 75 3.76 -15.56 6.57
C LYS A 75 2.28 -15.96 6.70
N ILE A 76 1.39 -15.17 6.09
CA ILE A 76 -0.06 -15.42 6.06
C ILE A 76 -0.49 -16.03 4.72
N LYS A 77 -1.72 -16.56 4.65
CA LYS A 77 -2.29 -17.07 3.40
C LYS A 77 -2.61 -15.92 2.44
N TYR A 78 -2.45 -16.15 1.14
CA TYR A 78 -2.72 -15.17 0.08
C TYR A 78 -4.09 -14.46 0.20
N PRO A 79 -5.22 -15.14 0.47
CA PRO A 79 -6.52 -14.45 0.59
C PRO A 79 -6.55 -13.41 1.73
N LYS A 80 -5.85 -13.68 2.84
CA LYS A 80 -5.75 -12.72 3.95
C LYS A 80 -4.86 -11.54 3.57
N ALA A 81 -3.74 -11.80 2.89
CA ALA A 81 -2.85 -10.75 2.42
C ALA A 81 -3.54 -9.83 1.39
N LEU A 82 -4.32 -10.42 0.48
CA LEU A 82 -5.13 -9.70 -0.51
C LEU A 82 -6.17 -8.81 0.15
N MET A 83 -6.89 -9.31 1.15
CA MET A 83 -7.86 -8.51 1.89
C MET A 83 -7.18 -7.33 2.61
N ILE A 84 -6.02 -7.53 3.22
CA ILE A 84 -5.27 -6.48 3.91
C ILE A 84 -4.79 -5.42 2.92
N SER A 85 -4.15 -5.83 1.82
CA SER A 85 -3.66 -4.90 0.80
C SER A 85 -4.80 -4.13 0.13
N ALA A 86 -5.90 -4.80 -0.21
CA ALA A 86 -7.07 -4.12 -0.78
C ALA A 86 -7.66 -3.09 0.19
N ALA A 87 -7.74 -3.41 1.48
CA ALA A 87 -8.20 -2.46 2.50
C ALA A 87 -7.26 -1.24 2.61
N ALA A 88 -5.94 -1.47 2.69
CA ALA A 88 -4.92 -0.42 2.76
C ALA A 88 -5.00 0.51 1.54
N ASN A 89 -4.96 -0.05 0.33
CA ASN A 89 -5.00 0.72 -0.92
C ASN A 89 -6.34 1.44 -1.12
N THR A 90 -7.46 0.85 -0.72
CA THR A 90 -8.76 1.54 -0.82
C THR A 90 -8.80 2.77 0.08
N VAL A 91 -8.28 2.66 1.31
CA VAL A 91 -8.25 3.78 2.25
C VAL A 91 -7.26 4.86 1.80
N THR A 92 -6.08 4.49 1.31
CA THR A 92 -5.12 5.46 0.76
C THR A 92 -5.67 6.14 -0.50
N ALA A 93 -6.30 5.41 -1.42
CA ALA A 93 -6.95 5.97 -2.60
C ALA A 93 -8.10 6.92 -2.23
N PHE A 94 -8.93 6.57 -1.24
CA PHE A 94 -10.01 7.44 -0.75
C PHE A 94 -9.47 8.72 -0.12
N ILE A 95 -8.40 8.62 0.68
CA ILE A 95 -7.73 9.79 1.27
C ILE A 95 -7.09 10.65 0.18
N GLY A 96 -6.43 10.05 -0.81
CA GLY A 96 -5.89 10.77 -1.97
C GLY A 96 -6.97 11.56 -2.69
N TYR A 97 -8.10 10.90 -3.01
CA TYR A 97 -9.26 11.55 -3.62
C TYR A 97 -9.79 12.73 -2.79
N LEU A 98 -9.98 12.57 -1.48
CA LEU A 98 -10.44 13.64 -0.59
C LEU A 98 -9.47 14.82 -0.54
N MET A 99 -8.17 14.55 -0.63
CA MET A 99 -7.13 15.57 -0.65
C MET A 99 -6.92 16.17 -2.05
N SER A 100 -7.67 15.71 -3.06
CA SER A 100 -7.50 16.07 -4.47
C SER A 100 -6.07 15.83 -4.98
N ILE A 101 -5.47 14.71 -4.56
CA ILE A 101 -4.13 14.25 -4.91
C ILE A 101 -4.23 13.00 -5.78
#